data_AF-A0A8X6VPY7-F1
#
_entry.id   AF-A0A8X6VPY7-F1
#
_cell.length_a   1.000
_cell.length_b   1.000
_cell.length_c   1.000
_cell.angle_alpha   90.00
_cell.angle_beta   90.00
_cell.angle_gamma   90.00
#
_symmetry.space_group_name_H-M   'P 1'
#
loop_
_entity.id
_entity.type
_entity.pdbx_description
1 polymer ?
#
loop_
_entity_poly.entity_id
_entity_poly.type
_entity_poly.pdbx_seq_one_letter_code
_entity_poly.pdbx_strand_id
1 'polypeptide(L)'
;MEHDLKIEKEDMKFQNNEEFLIWKSKEENSKICKFVQHRGAEKRWTVDFTTTTHYCYRSGYFKSNSMGLQHLKVMGSNKINAKCPAKIIAKQFKSECVQVKYIKTHVGHETELGRLSLNENEKKTIAVKLAQNVPMQTILNEVRNSFSNELERIHLLTRQDIVNVAKSYNLEKHYMYHINDAISVDMWVKKMSDPDSLAIYYKPQGESSEDIPLEKDAFLLVLMNSAE
;
A
#
# COMPACT_ATOMS: atom_id res chain seq x y z
N MET A 1 29.68 25.45 2.02
CA MET A 1 28.72 25.30 3.13
C MET A 1 28.96 23.93 3.73
N GLU A 2 29.59 23.87 4.89
CA GLU A 2 29.59 22.64 5.69
C GLU A 2 28.18 22.45 6.24
N HIS A 3 27.47 21.44 5.75
CA HIS A 3 26.27 20.96 6.40
C HIS A 3 26.72 19.97 7.46
N ASP A 4 26.86 20.42 8.71
CA ASP A 4 27.24 19.60 9.86
C ASP A 4 26.06 18.67 10.25
N LEU A 5 25.76 17.72 9.37
CA LEU A 5 24.75 16.70 9.57
C LEU A 5 25.37 15.53 10.33
N LYS A 6 25.12 15.47 11.63
CA LYS A 6 25.53 14.35 12.47
C LYS A 6 24.73 13.09 12.11
N ILE A 7 25.40 12.16 11.45
CA ILE A 7 24.85 10.82 11.16
C ILE A 7 25.10 9.92 12.36
N GLU A 8 24.02 9.52 13.02
CA GLU A 8 24.10 8.64 14.17
C GLU A 8 24.14 7.18 13.72
N LYS A 9 25.02 6.41 14.36
CA LYS A 9 25.30 5.01 14.03
C LYS A 9 25.33 4.18 15.30
N GLU A 10 24.86 2.95 15.20
CA GLU A 10 24.81 1.99 16.29
C GLU A 10 25.24 0.62 15.78
N ASP A 11 26.09 -0.06 16.55
CA ASP A 11 26.51 -1.44 16.26
C ASP A 11 25.82 -2.36 17.27
N MET A 12 25.09 -3.35 16.76
CA MET A 12 24.28 -4.28 17.56
C MET A 12 24.65 -5.72 17.23
N LYS A 13 24.35 -6.64 18.15
CA LYS A 13 24.54 -8.08 17.96
C LYS A 13 23.28 -8.81 18.39
N PHE A 14 22.87 -9.77 17.58
CA PHE A 14 21.72 -10.63 17.82
C PHE A 14 22.17 -12.09 17.80
N GLN A 15 21.49 -12.93 18.57
CA GLN A 15 21.81 -14.35 18.66
C GLN A 15 21.49 -15.08 17.37
N ASN A 16 20.41 -14.69 16.70
CA ASN A 16 19.97 -15.30 15.46
C ASN A 16 19.27 -14.27 14.55
N ASN A 17 18.90 -14.72 13.35
CA ASN A 17 18.22 -13.87 12.38
C ASN A 17 16.78 -13.51 12.77
N GLU A 18 16.09 -14.35 13.54
CA GLU A 18 14.73 -14.08 13.99
C GLU A 18 14.67 -12.90 14.95
N GLU A 19 15.56 -12.87 15.94
CA GLU A 19 15.69 -11.75 16.90
C GLU A 19 16.00 -10.43 16.17
N PHE A 20 16.89 -10.48 15.17
CA PHE A 20 17.17 -9.35 14.30
C PHE A 20 15.91 -8.87 13.55
N LEU A 21 15.12 -9.78 12.97
CA LEU A 21 13.89 -9.42 12.25
C LEU A 21 12.83 -8.82 13.16
N ILE A 22 12.70 -9.34 14.39
CA ILE A 22 11.80 -8.78 15.42
C ILE A 22 12.22 -7.36 15.78
N TRP A 23 13.52 -7.14 16.09
CA TRP A 23 14.05 -5.82 16.38
C TRP A 23 13.81 -4.86 15.22
N LYS A 24 14.15 -5.27 13.99
CA LYS A 24 13.96 -4.45 12.78
C LYS A 24 12.50 -4.04 12.61
N SER A 25 11.56 -4.97 12.77
CA SER A 25 10.12 -4.71 12.68
C SER A 25 9.66 -3.68 13.74
N LYS A 26 10.11 -3.85 14.98
CA LYS A 26 9.82 -2.91 16.07
C LYS A 26 10.36 -1.50 15.78
N GLU A 27 11.59 -1.42 15.27
CA GLU A 27 12.25 -0.16 14.91
C GLU A 27 11.56 0.55 13.74
N GLU A 28 11.13 -0.21 12.73
CA GLU A 28 10.37 0.29 11.58
C GLU A 28 9.02 0.87 12.00
N ASN A 29 8.32 0.20 12.91
CA ASN A 29 7.03 0.67 13.43
C ASN A 29 7.20 1.91 14.30
N SER A 30 8.14 1.90 15.25
CA SER A 30 8.36 3.02 16.18
C SER A 30 8.79 4.30 15.47
N LYS A 31 9.57 4.19 14.40
CA LYS A 31 10.08 5.33 13.62
C LYS A 31 9.28 5.64 12.37
N ILE A 32 8.18 4.92 12.10
CA ILE A 32 7.33 5.13 10.91
C ILE A 32 8.19 5.08 9.64
N CYS A 33 9.00 4.04 9.53
CA CYS A 33 9.93 3.88 8.42
C CYS A 33 9.96 2.43 7.95
N LYS A 34 10.65 2.21 6.82
CA LYS A 34 10.81 0.87 6.27
C LYS A 34 12.19 0.75 5.65
N PHE A 35 12.83 -0.38 5.87
CA PHE A 35 14.11 -0.79 5.35
C PHE A 35 13.92 -2.03 4.47
N VAL A 36 14.28 -1.88 3.20
CA VAL A 36 14.10 -2.91 2.17
C VAL A 36 15.43 -3.35 1.58
N GLN A 37 15.50 -4.62 1.24
CA GLN A 37 16.63 -5.20 0.53
C GLN A 37 16.41 -4.99 -0.98
N HIS A 38 17.38 -4.36 -1.65
CA HIS A 38 17.34 -4.14 -3.10
C HIS A 38 18.09 -5.19 -3.90
N ARG A 39 19.07 -5.86 -3.28
CA ARG A 39 19.95 -6.84 -3.90
C ARG A 39 20.00 -8.08 -3.03
N GLY A 40 20.19 -9.24 -3.64
CA GLY A 40 20.44 -10.48 -2.90
C GLY A 40 21.63 -10.35 -1.94
N ALA A 41 21.70 -11.28 -0.99
CA ALA A 41 22.72 -11.27 0.03
C ALA A 41 24.13 -11.44 -0.60
N GLU A 42 25.07 -10.60 -0.21
CA GLU A 42 26.43 -10.60 -0.75
C GLU A 42 27.27 -11.65 -0.02
N LYS A 43 27.78 -12.63 -0.77
CA LYS A 43 28.69 -13.67 -0.28
C LYS A 43 30.08 -13.43 -0.85
N ARG A 44 31.10 -13.47 0.01
CA ARG A 44 32.50 -13.55 -0.44
C ARG A 44 33.08 -14.88 0.04
N TRP A 45 33.78 -15.59 -0.83
CA TRP A 45 34.38 -16.89 -0.53
C TRP A 45 35.38 -16.85 0.65
N THR A 46 36.00 -15.70 0.87
CA THR A 46 37.04 -15.50 1.88
C THR A 46 36.51 -15.17 3.28
N VAL A 47 35.19 -14.93 3.43
CA VAL A 47 34.60 -14.56 4.72
C VAL A 47 33.52 -15.57 5.12
N ASP A 48 33.37 -15.76 6.41
CA ASP A 48 32.45 -16.71 7.05
C ASP A 48 31.04 -16.15 7.26
N PHE A 49 30.76 -14.97 6.72
CA PHE A 49 29.47 -14.30 6.83
C PHE A 49 28.89 -13.88 5.49
N THR A 50 27.57 -13.81 5.43
CA THR A 50 26.84 -13.20 4.33
C THR A 50 26.41 -11.79 4.74
N THR A 51 26.57 -10.80 3.86
CA THR A 51 26.16 -9.42 4.14
C THR A 51 24.86 -9.07 3.42
N THR A 52 23.89 -8.55 4.15
CA THR A 52 22.65 -7.99 3.60
C THR A 52 22.54 -6.53 3.98
N THR A 53 22.28 -5.67 3.00
CA THR A 53 22.01 -4.25 3.26
C THR A 53 20.55 -3.93 3.02
N HIS A 54 19.87 -3.45 4.06
CA HIS A 54 18.51 -2.94 3.99
C HIS A 54 18.56 -1.41 3.95
N TYR A 55 18.13 -0.83 2.83
CA TYR A 55 18.12 0.61 2.62
C TYR A 55 16.77 1.19 3.01
N CYS A 56 16.73 2.45 3.45
CA CYS A 56 15.47 3.16 3.58
C CYS A 56 14.61 3.00 2.30
N TYR A 57 13.35 2.62 2.48
CA TYR A 57 12.39 2.36 1.42
C TYR A 57 12.16 3.57 0.51
N ARG A 58 12.30 4.78 1.07
CA ARG A 58 12.21 6.05 0.33
C ARG A 58 13.48 6.40 -0.44
N SER A 59 14.63 5.81 -0.09
CA SER A 59 15.92 6.06 -0.74
C SER A 59 15.94 5.61 -2.20
N GLY A 60 16.59 6.39 -3.05
CA GLY A 60 16.81 6.11 -4.45
C GLY A 60 15.97 6.96 -5.39
N TYR A 61 16.07 6.62 -6.67
CA TYR A 61 15.40 7.32 -7.76
C TYR A 61 14.25 6.48 -8.27
N PHE A 62 13.12 7.11 -8.52
CA PHE A 62 12.02 6.49 -9.22
C PHE A 62 12.46 6.17 -10.65
N LYS A 63 12.12 4.98 -11.11
CA LYS A 63 12.29 4.55 -12.50
C LYS A 63 10.93 4.05 -12.97
N SER A 64 10.34 4.72 -13.94
CA SER A 64 9.12 4.25 -14.58
C SER A 64 9.47 3.18 -15.60
N ASN A 65 8.80 2.03 -15.52
CA ASN A 65 8.77 1.04 -16.60
C ASN A 65 7.53 1.22 -17.51
N SER A 66 6.73 2.28 -17.29
CA SER A 66 5.58 2.60 -18.12
C SER A 66 6.02 3.23 -19.44
N MET A 67 5.24 3.00 -20.49
CA MET A 67 5.42 3.64 -21.81
C MET A 67 5.02 5.13 -21.82
N GLY A 68 4.88 5.78 -20.66
CA GLY A 68 4.44 7.18 -20.55
C GLY A 68 2.94 7.43 -20.77
N LEU A 69 2.15 6.40 -21.08
CA LEU A 69 0.71 6.51 -21.36
C LEU A 69 -0.16 6.80 -20.12
N GLN A 70 0.38 6.62 -18.91
CA GLN A 70 -0.33 6.87 -17.67
C GLN A 70 0.37 7.98 -16.88
N HIS A 71 -0.41 8.97 -16.45
CA HIS A 71 0.05 9.97 -15.50
C HIS A 71 0.40 9.32 -14.16
N LEU A 72 1.38 9.88 -13.46
CA LEU A 72 1.68 9.49 -12.09
C LEU A 72 0.47 9.76 -11.19
N LYS A 73 0.29 8.89 -10.20
CA LYS A 73 -0.68 9.12 -9.11
C LYS A 73 -0.39 10.47 -8.45
N VAL A 74 -1.41 11.13 -7.89
CA VAL A 74 -1.27 12.41 -7.17
C VAL A 74 -0.19 12.35 -6.08
N MET A 75 -0.11 11.22 -5.36
CA MET A 75 0.91 11.00 -4.32
C MET A 75 2.34 10.79 -4.88
N GLY A 76 2.47 10.54 -6.18
CA GLY A 76 3.74 10.30 -6.85
C GLY A 76 4.42 9.00 -6.44
N SER A 77 5.74 8.95 -6.62
CA SER A 77 6.56 7.82 -6.21
C SER A 77 6.85 7.82 -4.71
N ASN A 78 7.03 6.64 -4.12
CA ASN A 78 7.59 6.52 -2.77
C ASN A 78 9.09 6.91 -2.69
N LYS A 79 9.77 6.98 -3.84
CA LYS A 79 11.18 7.38 -3.92
C LYS A 79 11.32 8.89 -3.86
N ILE A 80 12.27 9.35 -3.05
CA ILE A 80 12.56 10.79 -2.85
C ILE A 80 13.41 11.38 -3.98
N ASN A 81 13.79 10.58 -4.97
CA ASN A 81 14.72 10.96 -6.04
C ASN A 81 16.06 11.51 -5.51
N ALA A 82 16.52 10.93 -4.40
CA ALA A 82 17.78 11.24 -3.74
C ALA A 82 18.23 10.02 -2.91
N LYS A 83 19.45 10.07 -2.38
CA LYS A 83 19.99 9.02 -1.51
C LYS A 83 19.80 9.39 -0.05
N CYS A 84 18.92 8.68 0.63
CA CYS A 84 18.83 8.71 2.08
C CYS A 84 19.94 7.82 2.68
N PRO A 85 20.72 8.31 3.68
CA PRO A 85 21.81 7.57 4.30
C PRO A 85 21.33 6.47 5.26
N ALA A 86 20.09 6.55 5.75
CA ALA A 86 19.52 5.56 6.65
C ALA A 86 19.52 4.16 6.02
N LYS A 87 20.16 3.21 6.71
CA LYS A 87 20.27 1.81 6.30
C LYS A 87 20.68 0.92 7.46
N ILE A 88 20.39 -0.36 7.33
CA ILE A 88 20.80 -1.43 8.22
C ILE A 88 21.71 -2.36 7.42
N ILE A 89 22.94 -2.56 7.89
CA ILE A 89 23.87 -3.54 7.31
C ILE A 89 23.94 -4.72 8.27
N ALA A 90 23.33 -5.84 7.90
CA ALA A 90 23.32 -7.07 8.67
C ALA A 90 24.38 -8.04 8.10
N LYS A 91 25.23 -8.57 8.97
CA LYS A 91 26.19 -9.64 8.67
C LYS A 91 25.75 -10.90 9.40
N GLN A 92 25.33 -11.89 8.65
CA GLN A 92 24.90 -13.19 9.18
C GLN A 92 26.05 -14.18 9.07
N PHE A 93 26.52 -14.67 10.21
CA PHE A 93 27.62 -15.63 10.31
C PHE A 93 27.12 -17.07 10.17
N LYS A 94 28.02 -18.00 9.84
CA LYS A 94 27.71 -19.44 9.84
C LYS A 94 27.29 -19.96 11.22
N SER A 95 27.73 -19.32 12.29
CA SER A 95 27.31 -19.59 13.69
C SER A 95 25.92 -19.02 14.03
N GLU A 96 25.13 -18.67 13.02
CA GLU A 96 23.78 -18.07 13.09
C GLU A 96 23.68 -16.68 13.73
N CYS A 97 24.71 -16.22 14.44
CA CYS A 97 24.75 -14.88 15.01
C CYS A 97 24.72 -13.79 13.92
N VAL A 98 24.10 -12.66 14.26
CA VAL A 98 23.95 -11.52 13.35
C VAL A 98 24.58 -10.29 13.96
N GLN A 99 25.52 -9.67 13.24
CA GLN A 99 26.06 -8.36 13.59
C GLN A 99 25.43 -7.29 12.71
N VAL A 100 24.93 -6.24 13.32
CA VAL A 100 24.20 -5.18 12.63
C VAL A 100 24.90 -3.86 12.83
N LYS A 101 25.13 -3.14 11.73
CA LYS A 101 25.47 -1.72 11.74
C LYS A 101 24.24 -0.94 11.30
N TYR A 102 23.65 -0.20 12.22
CA TYR A 102 22.45 0.58 12.01
C TYR A 102 22.79 2.06 11.86
N ILE A 103 22.33 2.68 10.77
CA ILE A 103 22.39 4.12 10.55
C ILE A 103 20.95 4.63 10.63
N LYS A 104 20.63 5.34 11.72
CA LYS A 104 19.25 5.78 12.03
C LYS A 104 18.84 7.07 11.33
N THR A 105 19.79 7.94 11.03
CA THR A 105 19.50 9.29 10.52
C THR A 105 18.94 9.25 9.10
N HIS A 106 17.69 9.68 8.93
CA HIS A 106 17.08 9.94 7.63
C HIS A 106 17.39 11.39 7.20
N VAL A 107 17.74 11.58 5.92
CA VAL A 107 18.06 12.91 5.36
C VAL A 107 17.32 13.08 4.04
N GLY A 108 16.76 14.28 3.85
CA GLY A 108 16.04 14.66 2.63
C GLY A 108 14.59 14.19 2.57
N HIS A 109 14.05 13.63 3.65
CA HIS A 109 12.62 13.32 3.76
C HIS A 109 12.18 13.14 5.22
N GLU A 110 10.88 13.34 5.44
CA GLU A 110 10.22 13.01 6.70
C GLU A 110 9.66 11.58 6.67
N THR A 111 9.31 11.09 7.85
CA THR A 111 8.59 9.84 8.05
C THR A 111 7.09 10.11 7.90
N GLU A 112 6.48 9.50 6.89
CA GLU A 112 5.07 9.74 6.53
C GLU A 112 4.32 8.41 6.62
N LEU A 113 3.37 8.29 7.56
CA LEU A 113 2.55 7.08 7.73
C LEU A 113 1.90 6.64 6.42
N GLY A 114 1.31 7.58 5.67
CA GLY A 114 0.62 7.29 4.40
C GLY A 114 1.51 6.69 3.30
N ARG A 115 2.84 6.85 3.41
CA ARG A 115 3.81 6.26 2.46
C ARG A 115 4.16 4.81 2.78
N LEU A 116 3.80 4.33 3.98
CA LEU A 116 3.98 2.94 4.36
C LEU A 116 2.94 2.06 3.65
N SER A 117 3.34 0.84 3.33
CA SER A 117 2.41 -0.20 2.87
C SER A 117 1.74 -0.85 4.09
N LEU A 118 0.50 -1.30 3.94
CA LEU A 118 -0.10 -2.23 4.90
C LEU A 118 0.84 -3.43 5.12
N ASN A 119 0.96 -3.86 6.36
CA ASN A 119 1.70 -5.06 6.72
C ASN A 119 0.93 -6.32 6.30
N GLU A 120 1.62 -7.46 6.23
CA GLU A 120 1.01 -8.71 5.74
C GLU A 120 -0.12 -9.20 6.64
N ASN A 121 -0.08 -8.93 7.95
CA ASN A 121 -1.14 -9.32 8.86
C ASN A 121 -2.42 -8.49 8.64
N GLU A 122 -2.27 -7.17 8.51
CA GLU A 122 -3.36 -6.24 8.18
C GLU A 122 -4.04 -6.63 6.86
N LYS A 123 -3.24 -6.93 5.82
CA LYS A 123 -3.76 -7.40 4.53
C LYS A 123 -4.53 -8.71 4.67
N LYS A 124 -4.01 -9.67 5.44
CA LYS A 124 -4.71 -10.94 5.71
C LYS A 124 -6.04 -10.72 6.42
N THR A 125 -6.09 -9.87 7.45
CA THR A 125 -7.32 -9.55 8.17
C THR A 125 -8.37 -8.96 7.24
N ILE A 126 -7.98 -8.03 6.36
CA ILE A 126 -8.87 -7.45 5.35
C ILE A 126 -9.33 -8.53 4.36
N ALA A 127 -8.42 -9.38 3.86
CA ALA A 127 -8.75 -10.45 2.93
C ALA A 127 -9.74 -11.47 3.51
N VAL A 128 -9.61 -11.84 4.78
CA VAL A 128 -10.56 -12.72 5.48
C VAL A 128 -11.95 -12.10 5.53
N LYS A 129 -12.06 -10.81 5.90
CA LYS A 129 -13.35 -10.10 5.92
C LYS A 129 -13.98 -10.01 4.52
N LEU A 130 -13.16 -9.76 3.50
CA LEU A 130 -13.63 -9.76 2.11
C LEU A 130 -14.15 -11.13 1.66
N ALA A 131 -13.45 -12.22 2.01
CA ALA A 131 -13.89 -13.58 1.71
C ALA A 131 -15.22 -13.94 2.41
N GLN A 132 -15.49 -13.32 3.55
CA GLN A 132 -16.76 -13.41 4.28
C GLN A 132 -17.87 -12.50 3.73
N ASN A 133 -17.65 -11.84 2.58
CA ASN A 133 -18.58 -10.86 1.98
C ASN A 133 -18.91 -9.66 2.89
N VAL A 134 -18.00 -9.31 3.82
CA VAL A 134 -18.17 -8.08 4.61
C VAL A 134 -18.03 -6.87 3.67
N PRO A 135 -19.01 -5.94 3.64
CA PRO A 135 -18.93 -4.77 2.79
C PRO A 135 -17.69 -3.93 3.07
N MET A 136 -17.05 -3.38 2.02
CA MET A 136 -15.84 -2.55 2.18
C MET A 136 -16.06 -1.36 3.13
N GLN A 137 -17.27 -0.78 3.12
CA GLN A 137 -17.60 0.32 4.01
C GLN A 137 -17.59 -0.10 5.49
N THR A 138 -18.07 -1.30 5.79
CA THR A 138 -18.02 -1.89 7.13
C THR A 138 -16.58 -2.12 7.56
N ILE A 139 -15.73 -2.67 6.68
CA ILE A 139 -14.29 -2.85 6.96
C ILE A 139 -13.62 -1.51 7.28
N LEU A 140 -13.90 -0.46 6.50
CA LEU A 140 -13.35 0.88 6.74
C LEU A 140 -13.82 1.45 8.09
N ASN A 141 -15.10 1.30 8.42
CA ASN A 141 -15.66 1.80 9.67
C ASN A 141 -15.09 1.06 10.88
N GLU A 142 -14.97 -0.27 10.81
CA GLU A 142 -14.36 -1.07 11.87
C GLU A 142 -12.90 -0.67 12.14
N VAL A 143 -12.12 -0.46 11.07
CA VAL A 143 -10.72 -0.01 11.18
C VAL A 143 -10.64 1.41 11.77
N ARG A 144 -11.57 2.30 11.43
CA ARG A 144 -11.61 3.64 12.04
C ARG A 144 -12.01 3.58 13.51
N ASN A 145 -12.93 2.68 13.85
CA ASN A 145 -13.40 2.48 15.23
C ASN A 145 -12.40 1.72 16.10
N SER A 146 -11.43 0.99 15.51
CA SER A 146 -10.33 0.37 16.26
C SER A 146 -9.25 1.36 16.68
N PHE A 147 -9.35 2.63 16.27
CA PHE A 147 -8.45 3.67 16.71
C PHE A 147 -8.54 3.84 18.23
N SER A 148 -7.41 3.72 18.90
CA SER A 148 -7.28 4.01 20.32
C SER A 148 -6.62 5.38 20.51
N ASN A 149 -5.29 5.43 20.55
CA ASN A 149 -4.51 6.64 20.79
C ASN A 149 -3.34 6.82 19.80
N GLU A 150 -2.91 5.76 19.12
CA GLU A 150 -1.79 5.82 18.17
C GLU A 150 -2.27 5.58 16.73
N LEU A 151 -1.92 6.52 15.85
CA LEU A 151 -2.29 6.44 14.44
C LEU A 151 -1.30 5.55 13.68
N GLU A 152 -1.70 4.31 13.41
CA GLU A 152 -0.99 3.39 12.53
C GLU A 152 -1.38 3.49 11.05
N ARG A 153 -0.61 2.85 10.16
CA ARG A 153 -0.89 2.81 8.71
C ARG A 153 -2.27 2.23 8.39
N ILE A 154 -2.73 1.21 9.13
CA ILE A 154 -4.06 0.62 8.90
C ILE A 154 -5.19 1.65 9.08
N HIS A 155 -5.06 2.62 9.98
CA HIS A 155 -6.12 3.64 10.19
C HIS A 155 -6.29 4.59 8.99
N LEU A 156 -5.29 4.68 8.12
CA LEU A 156 -5.34 5.44 6.85
C LEU A 156 -5.85 4.58 5.68
N LEU A 157 -6.60 3.51 5.95
CA LEU A 157 -7.12 2.61 4.94
C LEU A 157 -8.05 3.35 3.97
N THR A 158 -7.79 3.19 2.67
CA THR A 158 -8.65 3.71 1.60
C THR A 158 -9.42 2.57 0.93
N ARG A 159 -10.50 2.90 0.21
CA ARG A 159 -11.19 1.92 -0.65
C ARG A 159 -10.23 1.27 -1.65
N GLN A 160 -9.30 2.06 -2.21
CA GLN A 160 -8.31 1.55 -3.14
C GLN A 160 -7.35 0.55 -2.48
N ASP A 161 -7.00 0.73 -1.22
CA ASP A 161 -6.19 -0.24 -0.48
C ASP A 161 -6.92 -1.58 -0.35
N ILE A 162 -8.21 -1.57 -0.02
CA ILE A 162 -9.04 -2.79 0.07
C ILE A 162 -9.13 -3.49 -1.30
N VAL A 163 -9.34 -2.74 -2.37
CA VAL A 163 -9.32 -3.27 -3.75
C VAL A 163 -7.97 -3.91 -4.05
N ASN A 164 -6.86 -3.22 -3.77
CA ASN A 164 -5.52 -3.76 -4.01
C ASN A 164 -5.24 -5.04 -3.20
N VAL A 165 -5.71 -5.11 -1.95
CA VAL A 165 -5.65 -6.32 -1.13
C VAL A 165 -6.43 -7.43 -1.82
N ALA A 166 -7.70 -7.17 -2.16
CA ALA A 166 -8.54 -8.17 -2.79
C ALA A 166 -7.92 -8.72 -4.09
N LYS A 167 -7.31 -7.86 -4.92
CA LYS A 167 -6.54 -8.28 -6.11
C LYS A 167 -5.37 -9.19 -5.74
N SER A 168 -4.57 -8.82 -4.73
CA SER A 168 -3.43 -9.64 -4.30
C SER A 168 -3.81 -11.03 -3.76
N TYR A 169 -5.07 -11.21 -3.32
CA TYR A 169 -5.61 -12.49 -2.86
C TYR A 169 -6.59 -13.14 -3.87
N ASN A 170 -6.72 -12.61 -5.09
CA ASN A 170 -7.65 -13.09 -6.13
C ASN A 170 -9.14 -13.09 -5.70
N LEU A 171 -9.54 -12.12 -4.89
CA LEU A 171 -10.90 -11.92 -4.36
C LEU A 171 -11.73 -10.90 -5.19
N GLU A 172 -11.39 -10.70 -6.47
CA GLU A 172 -12.01 -9.66 -7.32
C GLU A 172 -13.52 -9.83 -7.52
N LYS A 173 -14.01 -11.07 -7.47
CA LYS A 173 -15.43 -11.41 -7.65
C LYS A 173 -16.34 -10.85 -6.55
N HIS A 174 -15.79 -10.37 -5.43
CA HIS A 174 -16.57 -9.90 -4.29
C HIS A 174 -17.02 -8.43 -4.40
N TYR A 175 -16.51 -7.66 -5.37
CA TYR A 175 -16.82 -6.22 -5.47
C TYR A 175 -16.79 -5.62 -6.88
N MET A 176 -16.49 -6.42 -7.90
CA MET A 176 -16.44 -5.98 -9.29
C MET A 176 -17.24 -6.98 -10.14
N TYR A 177 -18.36 -6.55 -10.73
CA TYR A 177 -19.17 -7.43 -11.58
C TYR A 177 -18.47 -7.70 -12.92
N HIS A 178 -17.71 -6.72 -13.42
CA HIS A 178 -16.93 -6.85 -14.65
C HIS A 178 -15.71 -5.90 -14.65
N ILE A 179 -14.63 -6.27 -15.35
CA ILE A 179 -13.40 -5.47 -15.45
C ILE A 179 -13.59 -4.13 -16.18
N ASN A 180 -14.61 -4.07 -17.03
CA ASN A 180 -15.06 -2.83 -17.68
C ASN A 180 -16.12 -2.17 -16.80
N ASP A 181 -15.81 -0.97 -16.31
CA ASP A 181 -16.68 -0.19 -15.42
C ASP A 181 -18.08 0.02 -15.99
N ALA A 182 -18.19 0.30 -17.31
CA ALA A 182 -19.49 0.50 -17.95
C ALA A 182 -20.37 -0.76 -17.88
N ILE A 183 -19.77 -1.93 -18.11
CA ILE A 183 -20.45 -3.24 -18.02
C ILE A 183 -20.78 -3.56 -16.55
N SER A 184 -19.88 -3.24 -15.62
CA SER A 184 -20.11 -3.48 -14.20
C SER A 184 -21.27 -2.64 -13.66
N VAL A 185 -21.42 -1.39 -14.11
CA VAL A 185 -22.55 -0.53 -13.74
C VAL A 185 -23.83 -1.00 -14.43
N ASP A 186 -23.80 -1.36 -15.71
CA ASP A 186 -24.96 -1.91 -16.42
C ASP A 186 -25.51 -3.17 -15.73
N MET A 187 -24.61 -4.10 -15.34
CA MET A 187 -24.99 -5.29 -14.57
C MET A 187 -25.60 -4.95 -13.19
N TRP A 188 -25.11 -3.89 -12.53
CA TRP A 188 -25.65 -3.44 -11.25
C TRP A 188 -27.04 -2.81 -11.40
N VAL A 189 -27.24 -1.93 -12.39
CA VAL A 189 -28.54 -1.30 -12.68
C VAL A 189 -29.58 -2.36 -13.04
N LYS A 190 -29.21 -3.35 -13.88
CA LYS A 190 -30.09 -4.47 -14.25
C LYS A 190 -30.50 -5.32 -13.05
N LYS A 191 -29.60 -5.51 -12.06
CA LYS A 191 -29.92 -6.20 -10.81
C LYS A 191 -30.82 -5.39 -9.88
N MET A 192 -30.75 -4.06 -9.99
CA MET A 192 -31.54 -3.10 -9.21
C MET A 192 -32.82 -2.66 -9.95
N SER A 193 -33.35 -3.42 -10.92
CA SER A 193 -34.59 -3.06 -11.64
C SER A 193 -35.89 -3.35 -10.86
N ASP A 194 -35.85 -3.21 -9.53
CA ASP A 194 -37.03 -3.33 -8.66
C ASP A 194 -37.78 -1.98 -8.60
N PRO A 195 -39.11 -1.95 -8.38
CA PRO A 195 -39.88 -0.71 -8.28
C PRO A 195 -39.43 0.22 -7.12
N ASP A 196 -38.82 -0.35 -6.08
CA ASP A 196 -38.25 0.36 -4.93
C ASP A 196 -36.77 0.75 -5.14
N SER A 197 -36.28 0.68 -6.38
CA SER A 197 -34.90 1.01 -6.71
C SER A 197 -34.60 2.49 -6.60
N LEU A 198 -33.42 2.79 -6.05
CA LEU A 198 -32.88 4.14 -5.99
C LEU A 198 -32.56 4.72 -7.39
N ALA A 199 -32.44 3.89 -8.42
CA ALA A 199 -32.06 4.33 -9.77
C ALA A 199 -33.29 4.77 -10.58
N ILE A 200 -33.48 6.08 -10.73
CA ILE A 200 -34.60 6.68 -11.50
C ILE A 200 -34.34 6.60 -13.01
N TYR A 201 -33.08 6.81 -13.39
CA TYR A 201 -32.69 6.91 -14.79
C TYR A 201 -31.28 6.39 -15.01
N TYR A 202 -31.10 5.62 -16.07
CA TYR A 202 -29.81 5.10 -16.48
C TYR A 202 -29.63 5.18 -17.99
N LYS A 203 -28.53 5.81 -18.41
CA LYS A 203 -28.03 5.81 -19.78
C LYS A 203 -26.65 5.14 -19.82
N PRO A 204 -26.50 3.99 -20.50
CA PRO A 204 -25.20 3.32 -20.65
C PRO A 204 -24.28 4.08 -21.62
N GLN A 205 -22.97 3.80 -21.54
CA GLN A 205 -21.99 4.30 -22.52
C GLN A 205 -22.17 3.59 -23.86
N GLY A 206 -22.08 4.34 -24.96
CA GLY A 206 -22.17 3.81 -26.33
C GLY A 206 -23.58 3.81 -26.93
N GLU A 207 -24.58 4.21 -26.16
CA GLU A 207 -25.97 4.34 -26.61
C GLU A 207 -26.41 5.82 -26.61
N SER A 208 -27.29 6.16 -27.53
CA SER A 208 -27.95 7.48 -27.55
C SER A 208 -29.20 7.42 -26.68
N SER A 209 -29.45 8.46 -25.89
CA SER A 209 -30.70 8.63 -25.16
C SER A 209 -31.63 9.55 -25.96
N GLU A 210 -32.91 9.20 -26.03
CA GLU A 210 -33.95 10.06 -26.63
C GLU A 210 -34.40 11.17 -25.66
N ASP A 211 -34.29 10.92 -24.35
CA ASP A 211 -34.78 11.82 -23.30
C ASP A 211 -33.79 12.94 -22.95
N ILE A 212 -32.49 12.66 -23.07
CA ILE A 212 -31.42 13.60 -22.69
C ILE A 212 -30.37 13.63 -23.79
N PRO A 213 -30.15 14.77 -24.46
CA PRO A 213 -29.20 14.89 -25.57
C PRO A 213 -27.76 14.90 -25.06
N LEU A 214 -27.28 13.73 -24.68
CA LEU A 214 -25.90 13.46 -24.27
C LEU A 214 -25.14 12.79 -25.42
N GLU A 215 -23.86 13.11 -25.56
CA GLU A 215 -22.96 12.46 -26.51
C GLU A 215 -22.98 10.93 -26.35
N LYS A 216 -22.75 10.18 -27.43
CA LYS A 216 -22.86 8.71 -27.44
C LYS A 216 -22.00 8.02 -26.39
N ASP A 217 -20.82 8.57 -26.11
CA ASP A 217 -19.88 8.03 -25.12
C ASP A 217 -20.14 8.53 -23.69
N ALA A 218 -21.07 9.47 -23.51
CA ALA A 218 -21.41 10.01 -22.20
C ALA A 218 -22.30 9.03 -21.39
N PHE A 219 -21.98 8.89 -20.11
CA PHE A 219 -22.69 8.08 -19.13
C PHE A 219 -23.58 8.94 -18.22
N LEU A 220 -24.79 8.48 -17.88
CA LEU A 220 -25.63 9.13 -16.87
C LEU A 220 -26.32 8.09 -15.98
N LEU A 221 -26.28 8.33 -14.67
CA LEU A 221 -27.03 7.57 -13.67
C LEU A 221 -27.65 8.56 -12.69
N VAL A 222 -28.98 8.56 -12.59
CA VAL A 222 -29.74 9.41 -11.67
C VAL A 222 -30.26 8.55 -10.54
N LEU A 223 -29.89 8.92 -9.31
CA LEU A 223 -30.32 8.22 -8.09
C LEU A 223 -31.25 9.14 -7.28
N MET A 224 -32.39 8.63 -6.83
CA MET A 224 -33.21 9.25 -5.79
C MET A 224 -32.87 8.60 -4.46
N ASN A 225 -32.78 9.39 -3.39
CA ASN A 225 -32.81 8.86 -2.04
C ASN A 225 -34.11 9.33 -1.39
N SER A 226 -34.87 8.43 -0.79
CA SER A 226 -35.99 8.81 0.08
C SER A 226 -35.41 9.59 1.27
N ALA A 227 -35.87 10.83 1.45
CA ALA A 227 -35.55 11.58 2.65
C ALA A 227 -36.37 11.01 3.81
N GLU A 228 -35.71 10.35 4.76
CA GLU A 228 -36.22 10.14 6.13
C GLU A 228 -35.55 11.12 7.08
#